data_AF-A0A6A3PYA1-F1
#
_entry.id   AF-A0A6A3PYA1-F1
#
_cell.length_a   1.000
_cell.length_b   1.000
_cell.length_c   1.000
_cell.angle_alpha   90.00
_cell.angle_beta   90.00
_cell.angle_gamma   90.00
#
_symmetry.space_group_name_H-M   'P 1'
#
loop_
_entity.id
_entity.type
_entity.pdbx_description
1 polymer ?
#
loop_
_entity_poly.entity_id
_entity_poly.type
_entity_poly.pdbx_seq_one_letter_code
_entity_poly.pdbx_strand_id
1 'polypeptide(L)'
;MLTPTEKTTYKNAIAAAMDSGAYIKFVEMHTEMKSEMEAHKQCMFIYWHRLFLVVFENMLRGQGPEFACVTVPYFNWIVASARATASTCTSFADCLDINKELGGSPSSAQRTLAINGINNVGRCVNVSPLNHFCQLTSTTGTACAKCVPRSNWSAARVPSVAGYASVRQQVLGGQSIGQISPLVEQGCHNNVHANLGSTMGTFASPADPIFWSHHAMVDALHSIFHKCRVGEDILTTEQKTASVGWASCARRDNGTFNPTDVITMRTGERGVNSIPGQTDPKIGKYFAGVPTQFVGLMDIHDLGPSNYTYAFSGQLATLYSKCDASPLTRKLKDTTGNTATNSSSKGTVTQDEAQEHGGVSGTTHPDEGNNGNYLNIIALDNTGKPIDANTPIDAYVTDDSEKRVVTWYDQTIEAMGGDSHENMADLERQACMFEHVCLGGTQDYSAEFKAIWKVKEPRCKTIVDAITNGSQSIIYESWREDMEAQFGCP
;
A
#
# COMPACT_ATOMS: atom_id res chain seq x y z
N MET A 1 4.16 7.69 -11.75
CA MET A 1 3.60 6.46 -12.37
C MET A 1 4.65 5.83 -13.27
N LEU A 2 4.67 4.50 -13.39
CA LEU A 2 5.58 3.82 -14.33
C LEU A 2 5.22 4.14 -15.78
N THR A 3 6.23 4.43 -16.59
CA THR A 3 6.15 4.55 -18.04
C THR A 3 5.80 3.20 -18.69
N PRO A 4 5.32 3.18 -19.96
CA PRO A 4 5.06 1.92 -20.67
C PRO A 4 6.28 0.98 -20.75
N THR A 5 7.48 1.56 -20.88
CA THR A 5 8.74 0.80 -20.87
C THR A 5 8.98 0.17 -19.50
N GLU A 6 8.88 0.94 -18.42
CA GLU A 6 9.06 0.41 -17.05
C GLU A 6 8.03 -0.66 -16.70
N LYS A 7 6.77 -0.48 -17.11
CA LYS A 7 5.71 -1.51 -16.96
C LYS A 7 6.09 -2.81 -17.68
N THR A 8 6.62 -2.69 -18.90
CA THR A 8 7.09 -3.85 -19.68
C THR A 8 8.28 -4.52 -19.01
N THR A 9 9.26 -3.74 -18.54
CA THR A 9 10.43 -4.24 -17.80
C THR A 9 10.01 -4.98 -16.54
N TYR A 10 9.09 -4.42 -15.74
CA TYR A 10 8.57 -5.07 -14.54
C TYR A 10 7.87 -6.40 -14.84
N LYS A 11 6.98 -6.40 -15.85
CA LYS A 11 6.29 -7.62 -16.27
C LYS A 11 7.26 -8.70 -16.75
N ASN A 12 8.29 -8.32 -17.50
CA ASN A 12 9.31 -9.23 -18.00
C ASN A 12 10.22 -9.75 -16.88
N ALA A 13 10.53 -8.93 -15.87
CA ALA A 13 11.28 -9.37 -14.70
C ALA A 13 10.52 -10.45 -13.91
N ILE A 14 9.20 -10.29 -13.75
CA ILE A 14 8.34 -11.31 -13.12
C ILE A 14 8.34 -12.60 -13.95
N ALA A 15 8.18 -12.50 -15.28
CA ALA A 15 8.22 -13.65 -16.17
C ALA A 15 9.56 -14.41 -16.07
N ALA A 16 10.69 -13.68 -16.08
CA ALA A 16 12.03 -14.25 -15.92
C ALA A 16 12.20 -14.92 -14.55
N ALA A 17 11.69 -14.31 -13.47
CA ALA A 17 11.69 -14.89 -12.12
C ALA A 17 10.88 -16.19 -12.03
N MET A 18 9.75 -16.27 -12.75
CA MET A 18 8.95 -17.48 -12.85
C MET A 18 9.70 -18.58 -13.63
N ASP A 19 10.32 -18.24 -14.76
CA ASP A 19 11.06 -19.19 -15.58
C ASP A 19 12.32 -19.73 -14.89
N SER A 20 13.01 -18.91 -14.09
CA SER A 20 14.20 -19.34 -13.32
C SER A 20 13.86 -20.23 -12.11
N GLY A 21 12.58 -20.30 -11.74
CA GLY A 21 12.10 -20.96 -10.53
C GLY A 21 12.47 -20.20 -9.24
N ALA A 22 12.91 -18.95 -9.33
CA ALA A 22 13.14 -18.11 -8.16
C ALA A 22 11.80 -17.65 -7.55
N TYR A 23 10.80 -17.36 -8.40
CA TYR A 23 9.50 -16.85 -7.95
C TYR A 23 8.77 -17.82 -7.01
N ILE A 24 8.73 -19.12 -7.34
CA ILE A 24 8.03 -20.14 -6.54
C ILE A 24 8.61 -20.26 -5.12
N LYS A 25 9.88 -19.88 -4.90
CA LYS A 25 10.49 -19.86 -3.57
C LYS A 25 9.85 -18.86 -2.62
N PHE A 26 9.37 -17.74 -3.13
CA PHE A 26 8.63 -16.77 -2.31
C PHE A 26 7.24 -17.28 -1.94
N VAL A 27 6.58 -18.01 -2.84
CA VAL A 27 5.32 -18.71 -2.53
C VAL A 27 5.55 -19.79 -1.46
N GLU A 28 6.66 -20.53 -1.53
CA GLU A 28 7.08 -21.48 -0.49
C GLU A 28 7.27 -20.78 0.85
N MET A 29 7.93 -19.62 0.90
CA MET A 29 8.10 -18.85 2.13
C MET A 29 6.79 -18.46 2.79
N HIS A 30 5.85 -17.93 2.01
CA HIS A 30 4.59 -17.45 2.57
C HIS A 30 3.64 -18.59 2.97
N THR A 31 3.76 -19.76 2.34
CA THR A 31 2.95 -20.95 2.67
C THR A 31 3.58 -21.85 3.73
N GLU A 32 4.86 -21.69 4.06
CA GLU A 32 5.53 -22.42 5.13
C GLU A 32 5.01 -21.95 6.49
N MET A 33 4.54 -22.89 7.32
CA MET A 33 3.73 -22.56 8.49
C MET A 33 4.44 -21.73 9.55
N LYS A 34 5.76 -21.93 9.79
CA LYS A 34 6.48 -21.09 10.77
C LYS A 34 6.60 -19.65 10.28
N SER A 35 6.85 -19.49 8.99
CA SER A 35 6.92 -18.20 8.32
C SER A 35 5.55 -17.52 8.28
N GLU A 36 4.47 -18.25 7.93
CA GLU A 36 3.08 -17.76 7.95
C GLU A 36 2.66 -17.25 9.33
N MET A 37 2.95 -18.02 10.38
CA MET A 37 2.59 -17.67 11.75
C MET A 37 3.26 -16.38 12.23
N GLU A 38 4.44 -16.07 11.71
CA GLU A 38 5.12 -14.80 11.96
C GLU A 38 4.72 -13.71 10.95
N ALA A 39 4.17 -14.05 9.78
CA ALA A 39 3.75 -13.06 8.81
C ALA A 39 2.40 -12.40 9.15
N HIS A 40 1.47 -13.12 9.82
CA HIS A 40 0.07 -12.68 9.93
C HIS A 40 -0.54 -12.76 11.33
N LYS A 41 -1.56 -11.93 11.54
CA LYS A 41 -2.41 -11.82 12.73
C LYS A 41 -1.64 -11.46 14.00
N GLN A 42 -0.69 -10.55 13.85
CA GLN A 42 0.22 -10.10 14.91
C GLN A 42 0.89 -8.77 14.55
N CYS A 43 1.56 -8.11 15.49
CA CYS A 43 2.03 -6.73 15.34
C CYS A 43 3.19 -6.52 14.35
N MET A 44 3.89 -7.58 13.95
CA MET A 44 5.03 -7.52 13.04
C MET A 44 4.67 -7.77 11.57
N PHE A 45 3.37 -7.88 11.24
CA PHE A 45 2.87 -8.12 9.88
C PHE A 45 3.55 -7.21 8.85
N ILE A 46 3.61 -5.89 9.11
CA ILE A 46 4.22 -4.93 8.19
C ILE A 46 5.72 -5.20 8.00
N TYR A 47 6.48 -5.39 9.07
CA TYR A 47 7.94 -5.59 8.99
C TYR A 47 8.32 -6.92 8.35
N TRP A 48 7.56 -7.99 8.63
CA TRP A 48 7.76 -9.27 7.96
C TRP A 48 7.57 -9.11 6.44
N HIS A 49 6.48 -8.45 6.02
CA HIS A 49 6.20 -8.23 4.61
C HIS A 49 7.15 -7.23 3.93
N ARG A 50 7.74 -6.28 4.67
CA ARG A 50 8.80 -5.40 4.16
C ARG A 50 10.03 -6.17 3.74
N LEU A 51 10.56 -7.05 4.59
CA LEU A 51 11.70 -7.91 4.22
C LEU A 51 11.35 -8.77 3.00
N PHE A 52 10.13 -9.31 2.98
CA PHE A 52 9.65 -10.16 1.89
C PHE A 52 9.63 -9.41 0.56
N LEU A 53 9.13 -8.17 0.57
CA LEU A 53 9.06 -7.28 -0.59
C LEU A 53 10.46 -6.86 -1.06
N VAL A 54 11.34 -6.45 -0.15
CA VAL A 54 12.71 -6.00 -0.47
C VAL A 54 13.52 -7.13 -1.12
N VAL A 55 13.48 -8.33 -0.52
CA VAL A 55 14.21 -9.48 -1.06
C VAL A 55 13.60 -9.93 -2.39
N PHE A 56 12.28 -9.81 -2.57
CA PHE A 56 11.64 -10.08 -3.85
C PHE A 56 12.07 -9.08 -4.94
N GLU A 57 12.12 -7.78 -4.63
CA GLU A 57 12.60 -6.75 -5.56
C GLU A 57 14.07 -6.98 -5.93
N ASN A 58 14.93 -7.30 -4.96
CA ASN A 58 16.32 -7.69 -5.22
C ASN A 58 16.42 -8.93 -6.11
N MET A 59 15.52 -9.90 -5.92
CA MET A 59 15.44 -11.09 -6.78
C MET A 59 15.03 -10.74 -8.21
N LEU A 60 14.08 -9.82 -8.41
CA LEU A 60 13.69 -9.34 -9.74
C LEU A 60 14.87 -8.64 -10.44
N ARG A 61 15.57 -7.75 -9.74
CA ARG A 61 16.78 -7.08 -10.25
C ARG A 61 17.88 -8.07 -10.63
N GLY A 62 17.94 -9.20 -9.92
CA GLY A 62 18.90 -10.27 -10.16
C GLY A 62 18.58 -11.21 -11.33
N GLN A 63 17.45 -11.04 -12.04
CA GLN A 63 17.10 -11.90 -13.17
C GLN A 63 17.89 -11.57 -14.45
N GLY A 64 18.54 -10.40 -14.53
CA GLY A 64 19.30 -9.96 -15.69
C GLY A 64 19.65 -8.47 -15.63
N PRO A 65 20.71 -8.01 -16.34
CA PRO A 65 21.13 -6.61 -16.33
C PRO A 65 20.03 -5.64 -16.78
N GLU A 66 19.12 -6.08 -17.66
CA GLU A 66 17.96 -5.30 -18.10
C GLU A 66 16.94 -5.02 -17.00
N PHE A 67 16.96 -5.78 -15.90
CA PHE A 67 16.06 -5.62 -14.76
C PHE A 67 16.71 -4.92 -13.58
N ALA A 68 17.99 -4.54 -13.67
CA ALA A 68 18.78 -4.00 -12.55
C ALA A 68 18.14 -2.78 -11.87
N CYS A 69 17.36 -1.98 -12.62
CA CYS A 69 16.68 -0.79 -12.11
C CYS A 69 15.18 -0.99 -11.85
N VAL A 70 14.68 -2.23 -11.87
CA VAL A 70 13.25 -2.48 -11.65
C VAL A 70 12.88 -2.15 -10.21
N THR A 71 11.67 -1.62 -10.02
CA THR A 71 11.04 -1.37 -8.74
C THR A 71 9.66 -2.02 -8.73
N VAL A 72 9.17 -2.42 -7.56
CA VAL A 72 7.81 -2.93 -7.38
C VAL A 72 6.86 -1.73 -7.24
N PRO A 73 5.92 -1.51 -8.19
CA PRO A 73 4.96 -0.42 -8.07
C PRO A 73 3.91 -0.75 -7.01
N TYR A 74 3.44 0.26 -6.26
CA TYR A 74 2.34 0.09 -5.32
C TYR A 74 0.98 0.10 -6.02
N PHE A 75 0.04 -0.71 -5.53
CA PHE A 75 -1.34 -0.81 -6.01
C PHE A 75 -2.21 0.22 -5.28
N ASN A 76 -2.43 1.41 -5.85
CA ASN A 76 -3.11 2.51 -5.14
C ASN A 76 -4.64 2.35 -5.09
N TRP A 77 -5.14 1.52 -4.17
CA TRP A 77 -6.57 1.24 -4.03
C TRP A 77 -7.40 2.46 -3.59
N ILE A 78 -6.79 3.51 -3.02
CA ILE A 78 -7.49 4.74 -2.65
C ILE A 78 -8.09 5.42 -3.89
N VAL A 79 -7.31 5.51 -4.97
CA VAL A 79 -7.77 6.03 -6.26
C VAL A 79 -8.87 5.15 -6.84
N ALA A 80 -8.72 3.83 -6.74
CA ALA A 80 -9.76 2.90 -7.18
C ALA A 80 -11.08 3.12 -6.43
N SER A 81 -11.00 3.32 -5.11
CA SER A 81 -12.16 3.59 -4.27
C SER A 81 -12.80 4.91 -4.67
N ALA A 82 -12.02 5.96 -4.90
CA ALA A 82 -12.56 7.25 -5.33
C ALA A 82 -13.29 7.15 -6.67
N ARG A 83 -12.71 6.44 -7.64
CA ARG A 83 -13.34 6.17 -8.94
C ARG A 83 -14.64 5.36 -8.81
N ALA A 84 -14.67 4.37 -7.92
CA ALA A 84 -15.86 3.58 -7.64
C ALA A 84 -16.96 4.42 -6.96
N THR A 85 -16.63 5.21 -5.95
CA THR A 85 -17.55 6.15 -5.28
C THR A 85 -18.12 7.16 -6.27
N ALA A 86 -17.29 7.69 -7.17
CA ALA A 86 -17.71 8.61 -8.22
C ALA A 86 -18.46 7.95 -9.39
N SER A 87 -18.72 6.63 -9.33
CA SER A 87 -19.39 5.83 -10.37
C SER A 87 -18.70 5.87 -11.74
N THR A 88 -17.37 6.07 -11.77
CA THR A 88 -16.55 6.07 -13.00
C THR A 88 -16.00 4.69 -13.36
N CYS A 89 -16.07 3.74 -12.42
CA CYS A 89 -15.75 2.32 -12.57
C CYS A 89 -16.53 1.52 -11.52
N THR A 90 -16.54 0.20 -11.60
CA THR A 90 -17.36 -0.65 -10.70
C THR A 90 -16.60 -1.80 -10.05
N SER A 91 -15.38 -2.09 -10.49
CA SER A 91 -14.61 -3.26 -10.08
C SER A 91 -13.10 -2.99 -10.03
N PHE A 92 -12.33 -3.84 -9.36
CA PHE A 92 -10.87 -3.72 -9.41
C PHE A 92 -10.34 -3.78 -10.85
N ALA A 93 -10.93 -4.60 -11.72
CA ALA A 93 -10.45 -4.76 -13.09
C ALA A 93 -10.56 -3.48 -13.94
N ASP A 94 -11.60 -2.66 -13.77
CA ASP A 94 -11.81 -1.43 -14.52
C ASP A 94 -11.32 -0.17 -13.77
N CYS A 95 -11.27 -0.20 -12.43
CA CYS A 95 -10.81 0.94 -11.64
C CYS A 95 -9.30 1.17 -11.68
N LEU A 96 -8.47 0.14 -11.93
CA LEU A 96 -7.01 0.26 -12.01
C LEU A 96 -6.40 -0.63 -13.09
N ASP A 97 -5.65 -0.01 -14.00
CA ASP A 97 -5.08 -0.70 -15.16
C ASP A 97 -4.05 -1.78 -14.81
N ILE A 98 -3.37 -1.67 -13.66
CA ILE A 98 -2.39 -2.69 -13.22
C ILE A 98 -3.01 -4.10 -13.17
N ASN A 99 -4.30 -4.22 -12.86
CA ASN A 99 -5.01 -5.50 -12.87
C ASN A 99 -5.05 -6.11 -14.27
N LYS A 100 -5.28 -5.30 -15.30
CA LYS A 100 -5.24 -5.71 -16.72
C LYS A 100 -3.82 -5.98 -17.18
N GLU A 101 -2.87 -5.12 -16.80
CA GLU A 101 -1.47 -5.19 -17.22
C GLU A 101 -0.74 -6.43 -16.67
N LEU A 102 -1.10 -6.87 -15.46
CA LEU A 102 -0.61 -8.10 -14.83
C LEU A 102 -1.51 -9.30 -15.12
N GLY A 103 -2.00 -9.43 -16.36
CA GLY A 103 -2.70 -10.60 -16.88
C GLY A 103 -4.23 -10.51 -16.93
N GLY A 104 -4.84 -9.53 -16.25
CA GLY A 104 -6.28 -9.25 -16.36
C GLY A 104 -7.22 -10.29 -15.74
N SER A 105 -8.49 -10.14 -16.12
CA SER A 105 -9.56 -11.06 -15.76
C SER A 105 -9.57 -12.30 -16.67
N PRO A 106 -9.97 -13.45 -16.15
CA PRO A 106 -9.93 -14.72 -16.88
C PRO A 106 -10.95 -14.82 -18.03
N SER A 107 -10.53 -15.45 -19.13
CA SER A 107 -11.41 -15.96 -20.20
C SER A 107 -11.56 -17.49 -20.21
N SER A 108 -10.84 -18.20 -19.33
CA SER A 108 -10.79 -19.67 -19.31
C SER A 108 -11.89 -20.32 -18.47
N ALA A 109 -12.03 -21.65 -18.61
CA ALA A 109 -12.80 -22.47 -17.68
C ALA A 109 -12.23 -22.42 -16.25
N GLN A 110 -13.12 -22.67 -15.29
CA GLN A 110 -12.75 -22.81 -13.87
C GLN A 110 -11.95 -24.10 -13.67
N ARG A 111 -10.90 -24.04 -12.86
CA ARG A 111 -10.10 -25.19 -12.43
C ARG A 111 -9.59 -25.01 -11.00
N THR A 112 -9.28 -26.13 -10.37
CA THR A 112 -8.52 -26.16 -9.12
C THR A 112 -7.05 -26.37 -9.44
N LEU A 113 -6.17 -25.54 -8.89
CA LEU A 113 -4.72 -25.74 -8.96
C LEU A 113 -4.15 -25.79 -7.54
N ALA A 114 -3.44 -26.86 -7.23
CA ALA A 114 -2.66 -26.97 -6.00
C ALA A 114 -1.33 -26.23 -6.19
N ILE A 115 -1.20 -25.06 -5.58
CA ILE A 115 0.01 -24.23 -5.60
C ILE A 115 0.73 -24.44 -4.27
N ASN A 116 1.95 -24.99 -4.33
CA ASN A 116 2.70 -25.42 -3.16
C ASN A 116 1.90 -26.24 -2.12
N GLY A 117 0.95 -27.05 -2.59
CA GLY A 117 0.07 -27.86 -1.73
C GLY A 117 -1.21 -27.18 -1.25
N ILE A 118 -1.40 -25.89 -1.54
CA ILE A 118 -2.63 -25.13 -1.24
C ILE A 118 -3.56 -25.17 -2.45
N ASN A 119 -4.81 -25.59 -2.26
CA ASN A 119 -5.81 -25.64 -3.33
C ASN A 119 -6.36 -24.24 -3.61
N ASN A 120 -6.28 -23.82 -4.87
CA ASN A 120 -6.82 -22.55 -5.35
C ASN A 120 -7.85 -22.82 -6.43
N VAL A 121 -9.10 -22.38 -6.20
CA VAL A 121 -10.20 -22.55 -7.14
C VAL A 121 -10.45 -21.22 -7.84
N GLY A 122 -10.44 -21.24 -9.17
CA GLY A 122 -10.67 -20.04 -9.97
C GLY A 122 -10.55 -20.33 -11.45
N ARG A 123 -10.58 -19.31 -12.28
CA ARG A 123 -10.31 -19.45 -13.70
C ARG A 123 -8.84 -19.14 -13.94
N CYS A 124 -8.16 -20.01 -14.68
CA CYS A 124 -6.72 -19.88 -14.85
C CYS A 124 -6.37 -18.78 -15.85
N VAL A 125 -5.69 -17.74 -15.38
CA VAL A 125 -5.18 -16.68 -16.23
C VAL A 125 -3.81 -17.08 -16.74
N ASN A 126 -3.70 -17.23 -18.06
CA ASN A 126 -2.51 -17.66 -18.79
C ASN A 126 -1.98 -16.55 -19.72
N VAL A 127 -2.16 -15.29 -19.31
CA VAL A 127 -1.60 -14.12 -19.99
C VAL A 127 -0.32 -13.72 -19.27
N SER A 128 0.69 -13.25 -20.01
CA SER A 128 1.95 -12.80 -19.44
C SER A 128 1.72 -11.74 -18.35
N PRO A 129 2.37 -11.87 -17.17
CA PRO A 129 3.47 -12.81 -16.88
C PRO A 129 3.03 -14.19 -16.35
N LEU A 130 1.75 -14.39 -16.06
CA LEU A 130 1.21 -15.62 -15.44
C LEU A 130 1.37 -16.88 -16.29
N ASN A 131 1.50 -16.74 -17.61
CA ASN A 131 1.80 -17.86 -18.50
C ASN A 131 3.18 -18.47 -18.26
N HIS A 132 4.05 -17.87 -17.45
CA HIS A 132 5.36 -18.44 -17.10
C HIS A 132 5.30 -19.31 -15.82
N PHE A 133 4.24 -19.18 -15.02
CA PHE A 133 4.14 -19.75 -13.68
C PHE A 133 4.25 -21.29 -13.61
N CYS A 134 5.01 -21.76 -12.62
CA CYS A 134 5.13 -23.15 -12.20
C CYS A 134 4.69 -23.27 -10.74
N GLN A 135 3.83 -24.25 -10.44
CA GLN A 135 3.12 -24.38 -9.16
C GLN A 135 3.94 -25.04 -8.03
N LEU A 136 5.10 -25.61 -8.36
CA LEU A 136 6.02 -26.33 -7.45
C LEU A 136 7.47 -26.12 -7.94
N THR A 137 8.44 -26.15 -7.03
CA THR A 137 9.87 -26.12 -7.37
C THR A 137 10.29 -27.32 -8.22
N SER A 138 9.73 -28.50 -7.93
CA SER A 138 10.00 -29.75 -8.63
C SER A 138 9.38 -29.84 -10.02
N THR A 139 8.42 -28.97 -10.34
CA THR A 139 7.72 -28.95 -11.63
C THR A 139 8.40 -27.98 -12.59
N THR A 140 8.77 -28.46 -13.79
CA THR A 140 9.51 -27.67 -14.78
C THR A 140 8.96 -27.86 -16.20
N GLY A 141 9.34 -26.95 -17.11
CA GLY A 141 9.03 -27.06 -18.53
C GLY A 141 7.53 -27.12 -18.82
N THR A 142 7.12 -28.10 -19.63
CA THR A 142 5.73 -28.30 -20.05
C THR A 142 4.82 -28.86 -18.96
N ALA A 143 5.37 -29.34 -17.84
CA ALA A 143 4.59 -29.82 -16.71
C ALA A 143 4.05 -28.69 -15.82
N CYS A 144 4.57 -27.47 -15.97
CA CYS A 144 4.10 -26.30 -15.25
C CYS A 144 2.65 -25.96 -15.62
N ALA A 145 1.90 -25.44 -14.65
CA ALA A 145 0.53 -25.01 -14.87
C ALA A 145 0.40 -23.93 -15.94
N LYS A 146 1.41 -23.05 -16.07
CA LYS A 146 1.47 -21.93 -17.03
C LYS A 146 0.22 -21.04 -16.94
N CYS A 147 -0.29 -20.89 -15.72
CA CYS A 147 -1.40 -20.03 -15.34
C CYS A 147 -1.53 -19.93 -13.81
N VAL A 148 -2.21 -18.90 -13.33
CA VAL A 148 -2.63 -18.77 -11.92
C VAL A 148 -4.16 -18.62 -11.84
N PRO A 149 -4.85 -19.35 -10.95
CA PRO A 149 -6.30 -19.17 -10.75
C PRO A 149 -6.64 -17.79 -10.18
N ARG A 150 -7.57 -17.09 -10.84
CA ARG A 150 -8.19 -15.85 -10.34
C ARG A 150 -9.71 -15.99 -10.24
N SER A 151 -10.32 -15.20 -9.36
CA SER A 151 -11.77 -14.95 -9.42
C SER A 151 -12.10 -14.07 -10.62
N ASN A 152 -13.40 -13.82 -10.86
CA ASN A 152 -13.81 -12.83 -11.85
C ASN A 152 -13.58 -11.40 -11.31
N TRP A 153 -12.41 -10.82 -11.56
CA TRP A 153 -12.09 -9.47 -11.08
C TRP A 153 -12.92 -8.36 -11.75
N SER A 154 -13.57 -8.64 -12.88
CA SER A 154 -14.56 -7.73 -13.47
C SER A 154 -15.86 -7.63 -12.67
N ALA A 155 -16.02 -8.48 -11.65
CA ALA A 155 -17.11 -8.40 -10.67
C ALA A 155 -16.61 -8.17 -9.23
N ALA A 156 -15.29 -8.07 -9.02
CA ALA A 156 -14.70 -7.82 -7.72
C ALA A 156 -14.79 -6.33 -7.40
N ARG A 157 -15.63 -5.97 -6.43
CA ARG A 157 -15.86 -4.57 -6.06
C ARG A 157 -14.65 -3.96 -5.37
N VAL A 158 -14.52 -2.64 -5.48
CA VAL A 158 -13.56 -1.87 -4.69
C VAL A 158 -14.24 -1.45 -3.39
N PRO A 159 -13.82 -1.94 -2.21
CA PRO A 159 -14.50 -1.66 -0.95
C PRO A 159 -14.08 -0.30 -0.37
N SER A 160 -14.98 0.42 0.30
CA SER A 160 -14.73 1.75 0.88
C SER A 160 -13.74 1.73 2.04
N VAL A 161 -13.51 0.56 2.63
CA VAL A 161 -12.42 0.33 3.60
C VAL A 161 -11.03 0.58 3.00
N ALA A 162 -10.92 0.55 1.66
CA ALA A 162 -9.71 0.88 0.93
C ALA A 162 -9.70 2.35 0.43
N GLY A 163 -10.73 3.12 0.75
CA GLY A 163 -10.85 4.55 0.46
C GLY A 163 -10.17 5.42 1.52
N TYR A 164 -9.96 6.70 1.17
CA TYR A 164 -9.13 7.62 1.95
C TYR A 164 -9.53 7.75 3.43
N ALA A 165 -10.81 7.98 3.72
CA ALA A 165 -11.28 8.16 5.11
C ALA A 165 -10.97 6.94 5.98
N SER A 166 -11.25 5.74 5.47
CA SER A 166 -10.98 4.49 6.20
C SER A 166 -9.48 4.18 6.30
N VAL A 167 -8.71 4.38 5.22
CA VAL A 167 -7.26 4.17 5.25
C VAL A 167 -6.58 5.13 6.22
N ARG A 168 -6.98 6.41 6.25
CA ARG A 168 -6.48 7.37 7.23
C ARG A 168 -6.74 6.91 8.67
N GLN A 169 -7.92 6.38 8.96
CA GLN A 169 -8.23 5.82 10.29
C GLN A 169 -7.38 4.59 10.64
N GLN A 170 -7.11 3.72 9.68
CA GLN A 170 -6.27 2.54 9.89
C GLN A 170 -4.79 2.90 10.13
N VAL A 171 -4.28 3.92 9.45
CA VAL A 171 -2.86 4.32 9.48
C VAL A 171 -2.57 5.33 10.59
N LEU A 172 -3.42 6.33 10.79
CA LEU A 172 -3.19 7.43 11.72
C LEU A 172 -4.06 7.35 12.99
N GLY A 173 -5.05 6.45 13.04
CA GLY A 173 -5.86 6.25 14.25
C GLY A 173 -5.10 5.57 15.40
N GLY A 174 -4.01 4.85 15.11
CA GLY A 174 -3.12 4.26 16.10
C GLY A 174 -1.89 5.13 16.40
N GLN A 175 -1.34 5.00 17.61
CA GLN A 175 -0.17 5.73 18.09
C GLN A 175 1.15 4.98 17.86
N SER A 176 1.12 3.64 17.79
CA SER A 176 2.31 2.81 17.63
C SER A 176 2.14 1.74 16.55
N ILE A 177 3.27 1.17 16.10
CA ILE A 177 3.26 0.07 15.11
C ILE A 177 2.39 -1.11 15.56
N GLY A 178 2.37 -1.39 16.86
CA GLY A 178 1.59 -2.49 17.44
C GLY A 178 0.07 -2.29 17.36
N GLN A 179 -0.37 -1.04 17.19
CA GLN A 179 -1.78 -0.70 16.97
C GLN A 179 -2.11 -0.61 15.48
N ILE A 180 -1.26 0.04 14.68
CA ILE A 180 -1.56 0.29 13.26
C ILE A 180 -1.37 -0.95 12.39
N SER A 181 -0.39 -1.81 12.67
CA SER A 181 -0.14 -3.02 11.86
C SER A 181 -1.36 -3.95 11.84
N PRO A 182 -2.00 -4.29 12.97
CA PRO A 182 -3.24 -5.06 12.97
C PRO A 182 -4.43 -4.34 12.31
N LEU A 183 -4.53 -3.01 12.42
CA LEU A 183 -5.61 -2.23 11.80
C LEU A 183 -5.52 -2.27 10.27
N VAL A 184 -4.32 -2.08 9.72
CA VAL A 184 -4.05 -2.16 8.29
C VAL A 184 -4.27 -3.59 7.78
N GLU A 185 -3.74 -4.60 8.48
CA GLU A 185 -3.92 -6.02 8.14
C GLU A 185 -5.42 -6.39 8.06
N GLN A 186 -6.18 -6.09 9.11
CA GLN A 186 -7.59 -6.48 9.22
C GLN A 186 -8.54 -5.63 8.38
N GLY A 187 -8.14 -4.39 8.05
CA GLY A 187 -8.91 -3.45 7.27
C GLY A 187 -8.68 -3.63 5.76
N CYS A 188 -7.95 -2.68 5.17
CA CYS A 188 -7.74 -2.58 3.72
C CYS A 188 -7.00 -3.81 3.14
N HIS A 189 -5.98 -4.34 3.82
CA HIS A 189 -5.21 -5.49 3.34
C HIS A 189 -6.10 -6.73 3.14
N ASN A 190 -6.75 -7.21 4.21
CA ASN A 190 -7.61 -8.39 4.14
C ASN A 190 -8.79 -8.18 3.17
N ASN A 191 -9.33 -6.97 3.08
CA ASN A 191 -10.43 -6.69 2.15
C ASN A 191 -10.01 -6.79 0.69
N VAL A 192 -8.84 -6.27 0.32
CA VAL A 192 -8.36 -6.40 -1.07
C VAL A 192 -8.11 -7.87 -1.41
N HIS A 193 -7.44 -8.62 -0.52
CA HIS A 193 -7.26 -10.07 -0.68
C HIS A 193 -8.59 -10.81 -0.85
N ALA A 194 -9.56 -10.53 0.02
CA ALA A 194 -10.87 -11.19 0.00
C ALA A 194 -11.67 -10.87 -1.27
N ASN A 195 -11.68 -9.61 -1.72
CA ASN A 195 -12.41 -9.20 -2.92
C ASN A 195 -11.78 -9.75 -4.21
N LEU A 196 -10.45 -9.83 -4.28
CA LEU A 196 -9.78 -10.46 -5.42
C LEU A 196 -9.97 -11.99 -5.40
N GLY A 197 -10.04 -12.60 -4.22
CA GLY A 197 -10.39 -14.00 -4.00
C GLY A 197 -9.50 -15.01 -4.76
N SER A 198 -9.97 -16.26 -4.88
CA SER A 198 -9.20 -17.35 -5.52
C SER A 198 -7.79 -17.43 -4.95
N THR A 199 -6.73 -17.44 -5.77
CA THR A 199 -5.33 -17.42 -5.28
C THR A 199 -5.02 -16.24 -4.36
N MET A 200 -5.51 -15.04 -4.66
CA MET A 200 -5.33 -13.87 -3.78
C MET A 200 -6.03 -14.04 -2.43
N GLY A 201 -6.97 -14.97 -2.27
CA GLY A 201 -7.65 -15.23 -1.00
C GLY A 201 -6.96 -16.27 -0.11
N THR A 202 -5.85 -16.91 -0.52
CA THR A 202 -5.21 -18.01 0.22
C THR A 202 -3.77 -17.69 0.64
N PHE A 203 -3.15 -18.58 1.42
CA PHE A 203 -1.71 -18.49 1.73
C PHE A 203 -0.82 -18.59 0.47
N ALA A 204 -1.34 -19.03 -0.66
CA ALA A 204 -0.60 -19.03 -1.93
C ALA A 204 -0.74 -17.70 -2.69
N SER A 205 -1.28 -16.64 -2.08
CA SER A 205 -1.49 -15.33 -2.72
C SER A 205 -0.24 -14.75 -3.41
N PRO A 206 1.01 -14.94 -2.95
CA PRO A 206 2.18 -14.46 -3.69
C PRO A 206 2.37 -15.13 -5.06
N ALA A 207 1.66 -16.22 -5.36
CA ALA A 207 1.66 -16.80 -6.70
C ALA A 207 1.09 -15.84 -7.75
N ASP A 208 0.20 -14.93 -7.35
CA ASP A 208 -0.33 -13.88 -8.21
C ASP A 208 0.56 -12.62 -8.15
N PRO A 209 1.05 -12.09 -9.28
CA PRO A 209 1.90 -10.90 -9.32
C PRO A 209 1.30 -9.65 -8.67
N ILE A 210 -0.04 -9.51 -8.62
CA ILE A 210 -0.66 -8.34 -7.99
C ILE A 210 -0.40 -8.28 -6.48
N PHE A 211 -0.07 -9.42 -5.84
CA PHE A 211 0.33 -9.52 -4.44
C PHE A 211 1.44 -8.52 -4.10
N TRP A 212 2.47 -8.45 -4.93
CA TRP A 212 3.65 -7.63 -4.66
C TRP A 212 3.31 -6.15 -4.67
N SER A 213 2.49 -5.71 -5.62
CA SER A 213 2.00 -4.34 -5.67
C SER A 213 1.01 -4.03 -4.54
N HIS A 214 0.19 -5.00 -4.14
CA HIS A 214 -0.68 -4.86 -2.97
C HIS A 214 0.14 -4.65 -1.69
N HIS A 215 1.17 -5.46 -1.45
CA HIS A 215 2.03 -5.32 -0.28
C HIS A 215 2.98 -4.11 -0.35
N ALA A 216 3.36 -3.66 -1.55
CA ALA A 216 4.03 -2.37 -1.72
C ALA A 216 3.14 -1.18 -1.33
N MET A 217 1.82 -1.29 -1.51
CA MET A 217 0.88 -0.28 -0.98
C MET A 217 0.78 -0.35 0.55
N VAL A 218 0.76 -1.55 1.15
CA VAL A 218 0.82 -1.70 2.62
C VAL A 218 2.10 -1.09 3.19
N ASP A 219 3.24 -1.32 2.54
CA ASP A 219 4.53 -0.76 2.95
C ASP A 219 4.62 0.76 2.76
N ALA A 220 4.01 1.29 1.70
CA ALA A 220 3.81 2.71 1.50
C ALA A 220 3.02 3.35 2.65
N LEU A 221 1.92 2.73 3.10
CA LEU A 221 1.14 3.21 4.25
C LEU A 221 1.98 3.21 5.54
N HIS A 222 2.81 2.20 5.75
CA HIS A 222 3.73 2.18 6.88
C HIS A 222 4.75 3.33 6.81
N SER A 223 5.27 3.62 5.62
CA SER A 223 6.23 4.71 5.43
C SER A 223 5.60 6.08 5.75
N ILE A 224 4.30 6.25 5.49
CA ILE A 224 3.53 7.41 5.95
C ILE A 224 3.39 7.44 7.48
N PHE A 225 3.00 6.32 8.10
CA PHE A 225 2.96 6.21 9.57
C PHE A 225 4.30 6.58 10.21
N HIS A 226 5.40 6.02 9.68
CA HIS A 226 6.75 6.27 10.17
C HIS A 226 7.06 7.77 10.17
N LYS A 227 6.89 8.44 9.03
CA LYS A 227 7.07 9.90 8.93
C LYS A 227 6.19 10.67 9.92
N CYS A 228 4.92 10.28 10.08
CA CYS A 228 3.95 11.03 10.88
C CYS A 228 4.08 10.81 12.39
N ARG A 229 4.64 9.68 12.84
CA ARG A 229 4.66 9.28 14.25
C ARG A 229 6.06 9.10 14.81
N VAL A 230 7.02 8.69 13.99
CA VAL A 230 8.43 8.47 14.37
C VAL A 230 9.29 9.67 13.98
N GLY A 231 9.07 10.22 12.78
CA GLY A 231 9.86 11.30 12.21
C GLY A 231 10.64 10.85 10.98
N GLU A 232 11.54 11.71 10.49
CA GLU A 232 12.33 11.48 9.26
C GLU A 232 13.83 11.30 9.56
N ASP A 233 14.24 11.46 10.81
CA ASP A 233 15.62 11.23 11.22
C ASP A 233 15.95 9.73 11.22
N ILE A 234 17.10 9.36 10.65
CA ILE A 234 17.61 7.99 10.76
C ILE A 234 18.03 7.74 12.21
N LEU A 235 17.23 6.95 12.91
CA LEU A 235 17.39 6.65 14.33
C LEU A 235 18.45 5.56 14.60
N THR A 236 19.19 5.66 15.71
CA THR A 236 20.03 4.55 16.21
C THR A 236 19.15 3.37 16.67
N THR A 237 19.73 2.19 16.87
CA THR A 237 18.99 1.03 17.37
C THR A 237 18.30 1.31 18.72
N GLU A 238 18.96 2.01 19.64
CA GLU A 238 18.38 2.40 20.93
C GLU A 238 17.19 3.35 20.74
N GLN A 239 17.33 4.34 19.85
CA GLN A 239 16.24 5.27 19.54
C GLN A 239 15.06 4.57 18.87
N LYS A 240 15.31 3.65 17.93
CA LYS A 240 14.29 2.83 17.28
C LYS A 240 13.49 2.03 18.31
N THR A 241 14.16 1.34 19.22
CA THR A 241 13.50 0.51 20.24
C THR A 241 12.72 1.32 21.28
N ALA A 242 13.11 2.58 21.53
CA ALA A 242 12.39 3.52 22.39
C ALA A 242 11.26 4.29 21.68
N SER A 243 11.20 4.24 20.35
CA SER A 243 10.20 4.98 19.55
C SER A 243 8.86 4.24 19.44
N VAL A 244 7.82 4.96 19.01
CA VAL A 244 6.52 4.36 18.65
C VAL A 244 6.56 3.47 17.40
N GLY A 245 7.67 3.49 16.67
CA GLY A 245 7.98 2.54 15.59
C GLY A 245 8.26 1.13 16.11
N TRP A 246 8.48 0.95 17.41
CA TRP A 246 8.57 -0.37 18.04
C TRP A 246 7.44 -0.60 19.05
N ALA A 247 6.87 -1.79 19.03
CA ALA A 247 5.98 -2.28 20.07
C ALA A 247 6.05 -3.80 20.13
N SER A 248 6.40 -4.34 21.30
CA SER A 248 6.40 -5.78 21.53
C SER A 248 4.97 -6.30 21.71
N CYS A 249 4.62 -7.39 21.03
CA CYS A 249 3.38 -8.12 21.23
C CYS A 249 3.61 -9.64 21.33
N ALA A 250 2.59 -10.37 21.76
CA ALA A 250 2.63 -11.83 21.82
C ALA A 250 2.77 -12.44 20.43
N ARG A 251 3.61 -13.48 20.34
CA ARG A 251 3.69 -14.34 19.16
C ARG A 251 2.46 -15.27 19.12
N ARG A 252 2.09 -15.74 17.92
CA ARG A 252 0.97 -16.69 17.75
C ARG A 252 1.26 -18.09 18.31
N ASP A 253 2.52 -18.46 18.38
CA ASP A 253 2.99 -19.68 19.01
C ASP A 253 3.25 -19.45 20.50
N ASN A 254 4.43 -18.96 20.86
CA ASN A 254 4.84 -18.76 22.24
C ASN A 254 5.90 -17.65 22.35
N GLY A 255 5.78 -16.85 23.41
CA GLY A 255 6.70 -15.75 23.70
C GLY A 255 6.26 -14.41 23.12
N THR A 256 7.20 -13.48 23.05
CA THR A 256 6.99 -12.08 22.69
C THR A 256 8.03 -11.65 21.67
N PHE A 257 7.65 -10.75 20.77
CA PHE A 257 8.60 -10.15 19.82
C PHE A 257 9.60 -9.25 20.53
N ASN A 258 10.88 -9.45 20.23
CA ASN A 258 11.97 -8.54 20.58
C ASN A 258 12.49 -7.82 19.33
N PRO A 259 13.03 -6.60 19.47
CA PRO A 259 13.48 -5.80 18.33
C PRO A 259 14.56 -6.50 17.49
N THR A 260 15.43 -7.26 18.15
CA THR A 260 16.57 -7.96 17.54
C THR A 260 16.25 -9.38 17.11
N ASP A 261 15.00 -9.83 17.23
CA ASP A 261 14.61 -11.15 16.72
C ASP A 261 14.84 -11.19 15.21
N VAL A 262 15.48 -12.27 14.75
CA VAL A 262 15.68 -12.52 13.31
C VAL A 262 14.37 -13.04 12.73
N ILE A 263 13.92 -12.42 11.65
CA ILE A 263 12.68 -12.77 10.96
C ILE A 263 12.80 -14.18 10.36
N THR A 264 11.80 -15.00 10.63
CA THR A 264 11.63 -16.35 10.11
C THR A 264 11.04 -16.28 8.71
N MET A 265 11.88 -16.57 7.71
CA MET A 265 11.48 -16.82 6.33
C MET A 265 12.12 -18.12 5.87
N ARG A 266 11.31 -19.15 5.64
CA ARG A 266 11.78 -20.50 5.29
C ARG A 266 11.15 -20.97 4.01
N THR A 267 11.95 -21.52 3.09
CA THR A 267 11.46 -22.08 1.83
C THR A 267 11.55 -23.60 1.87
N GLY A 268 10.51 -24.26 1.37
CA GLY A 268 10.42 -25.71 1.25
C GLY A 268 9.15 -26.07 0.49
N GLU A 269 9.29 -26.91 -0.53
CA GLU A 269 8.15 -27.38 -1.31
C GLU A 269 7.16 -28.08 -0.39
N ARG A 270 5.91 -27.60 -0.36
CA ARG A 270 4.83 -28.04 0.52
C ARG A 270 5.20 -28.01 2.02
N GLY A 271 6.15 -27.16 2.41
CA GLY A 271 6.66 -27.08 3.77
C GLY A 271 7.53 -28.27 4.22
N VAL A 272 7.95 -29.14 3.29
CA VAL A 272 8.80 -30.30 3.60
C VAL A 272 10.27 -29.89 3.55
N ASN A 273 11.04 -30.33 4.56
CA ASN A 273 12.48 -30.06 4.69
C ASN A 273 12.85 -28.57 4.52
N SER A 274 12.00 -27.67 5.01
CA SER A 274 12.17 -26.23 4.80
C SER A 274 13.50 -25.72 5.38
N ILE A 275 14.18 -24.88 4.63
CA ILE A 275 15.45 -24.24 5.00
C ILE A 275 15.25 -22.72 5.12
N PRO A 276 16.07 -21.99 5.89
CA PRO A 276 16.06 -20.54 5.89
C PRO A 276 16.26 -19.98 4.47
N GLY A 277 15.47 -18.97 4.09
CA GLY A 277 15.54 -18.31 2.79
C GLY A 277 16.94 -17.79 2.48
N GLN A 278 17.63 -17.25 3.48
CA GLN A 278 19.01 -16.76 3.40
C GLN A 278 20.00 -17.83 2.94
N THR A 279 19.68 -19.11 3.16
CA THR A 279 20.53 -20.26 2.81
C THR A 279 20.03 -21.02 1.58
N ASP A 280 18.92 -20.59 0.97
CA ASP A 280 18.42 -21.24 -0.25
C ASP A 280 19.36 -20.99 -1.43
N PRO A 281 19.75 -22.02 -2.20
CA PRO A 281 20.73 -21.89 -3.26
C PRO A 281 20.28 -21.02 -4.45
N LYS A 282 18.96 -20.81 -4.64
CA LYS A 282 18.44 -19.97 -5.73
C LYS A 282 18.28 -18.51 -5.30
N ILE A 283 17.76 -18.28 -4.09
CA ILE A 283 17.32 -16.94 -3.67
C ILE A 283 18.08 -16.36 -2.48
N GLY A 284 18.90 -17.17 -1.77
CA GLY A 284 19.59 -16.73 -0.56
C GLY A 284 20.53 -15.55 -0.76
N LYS A 285 21.14 -15.45 -1.95
CA LYS A 285 21.99 -14.31 -2.34
C LYS A 285 21.27 -12.96 -2.30
N TYR A 286 19.93 -12.92 -2.43
CA TYR A 286 19.16 -11.68 -2.46
C TYR A 286 18.87 -11.10 -1.06
N PHE A 287 19.21 -11.84 0.01
CA PHE A 287 19.21 -11.33 1.38
C PHE A 287 20.49 -10.59 1.75
N ALA A 288 21.55 -10.68 0.92
CA ALA A 288 22.83 -10.07 1.22
C ALA A 288 22.70 -8.54 1.38
N GLY A 289 23.13 -8.02 2.53
CA GLY A 289 23.07 -6.59 2.84
C GLY A 289 21.70 -6.08 3.31
N VAL A 290 20.66 -6.92 3.34
CA VAL A 290 19.34 -6.53 3.85
C VAL A 290 19.27 -6.84 5.35
N PRO A 291 18.84 -5.89 6.22
CA PRO A 291 18.59 -6.19 7.63
C PRO A 291 17.54 -7.29 7.79
N THR A 292 17.83 -8.29 8.63
CA THR A 292 16.92 -9.42 8.88
C THR A 292 16.31 -9.42 10.27
N GLN A 293 16.56 -8.37 11.07
CA GLN A 293 15.95 -8.18 12.39
C GLN A 293 14.81 -7.15 12.28
N PHE A 294 13.76 -7.29 13.08
CA PHE A 294 12.60 -6.41 12.98
C PHE A 294 12.95 -4.92 13.13
N VAL A 295 13.80 -4.56 14.10
CA VAL A 295 14.22 -3.17 14.31
C VAL A 295 14.97 -2.60 13.10
N GLY A 296 15.67 -3.44 12.35
CA GLY A 296 16.39 -3.05 11.13
C GLY A 296 15.46 -2.73 9.96
N LEU A 297 14.17 -3.06 10.04
CA LEU A 297 13.19 -2.82 8.98
C LEU A 297 12.26 -1.64 9.27
N MET A 298 12.48 -0.94 10.38
CA MET A 298 11.63 0.18 10.81
C MET A 298 11.61 1.34 9.80
N ASP A 299 12.71 1.57 9.10
CA ASP A 299 12.88 2.70 8.18
C ASP A 299 13.36 2.18 6.82
N ILE A 300 12.75 2.67 5.74
CA ILE A 300 13.09 2.28 4.35
C ILE A 300 14.41 2.91 3.88
N HIS A 301 14.91 3.91 4.59
CA HIS A 301 16.18 4.58 4.30
C HIS A 301 17.36 4.00 5.10
N ASP A 302 17.12 3.00 5.97
CA ASP A 302 18.15 2.31 6.76
C ASP A 302 18.14 0.79 6.51
N LEU A 303 18.11 0.42 5.22
CA LEU A 303 18.13 -0.94 4.68
C LEU A 303 19.43 -1.24 3.91
N GLY A 304 20.45 -0.40 4.07
CA GLY A 304 21.74 -0.52 3.40
C GLY A 304 21.63 -0.37 1.88
N PRO A 305 22.20 -1.28 1.06
CA PRO A 305 22.14 -1.18 -0.40
C PRO A 305 20.71 -1.36 -0.96
N SER A 306 19.75 -1.75 -0.13
CA SER A 306 18.35 -1.94 -0.51
C SER A 306 17.44 -0.79 -0.09
N ASN A 307 17.99 0.38 0.23
CA ASN A 307 17.21 1.59 0.47
C ASN A 307 16.31 1.91 -0.73
N TYR A 308 15.09 2.35 -0.46
CA TYR A 308 14.14 2.79 -1.48
C TYR A 308 13.28 3.94 -0.96
N THR A 309 12.57 4.59 -1.88
CA THR A 309 11.67 5.70 -1.59
C THR A 309 10.36 5.51 -2.34
N TYR A 310 9.27 6.06 -1.78
CA TYR A 310 7.99 6.14 -2.48
C TYR A 310 7.80 7.54 -3.07
N ALA A 311 7.27 7.55 -4.29
CA ALA A 311 6.73 8.74 -4.92
C ALA A 311 5.22 8.78 -4.69
N PHE A 312 4.75 9.67 -3.81
CA PHE A 312 3.32 9.81 -3.51
C PHE A 312 2.68 10.91 -4.36
N SER A 313 1.46 10.65 -4.81
CA SER A 313 0.59 11.61 -5.50
C SER A 313 -0.86 11.40 -5.02
N GLY A 314 -1.77 12.28 -5.44
CA GLY A 314 -3.19 12.16 -5.11
C GLY A 314 -3.43 12.22 -3.60
N GLN A 315 -4.43 11.49 -3.13
CA GLN A 315 -4.78 11.46 -1.71
C GLN A 315 -3.69 10.85 -0.80
N LEU A 316 -2.78 10.02 -1.35
CA LEU A 316 -1.62 9.53 -0.58
C LEU A 316 -0.62 10.66 -0.27
N ALA A 317 -0.41 11.58 -1.21
CA ALA A 317 0.42 12.76 -0.97
C ALA A 317 -0.21 13.67 0.09
N THR A 318 -1.54 13.80 0.13
CA THR A 318 -2.24 14.47 1.24
C THR A 318 -1.95 13.75 2.56
N LEU A 319 -2.15 12.43 2.62
CA LEU A 319 -1.94 11.67 3.86
C LEU A 319 -0.50 11.81 4.39
N TYR A 320 0.49 11.71 3.51
CA TYR A 320 1.90 11.86 3.85
C TYR A 320 2.28 13.28 4.30
N SER A 321 1.85 14.30 3.54
CA SER A 321 2.24 15.69 3.81
C SER A 321 1.56 16.24 5.05
N LYS A 322 0.29 15.90 5.26
CA LYS A 322 -0.56 16.48 6.30
C LYS A 322 -0.56 15.70 7.62
N CYS A 323 -0.35 14.39 7.60
CA CYS A 323 -0.50 13.55 8.80
C CYS A 323 -1.87 13.81 9.47
N ASP A 324 -1.88 14.23 10.74
CA ASP A 324 -3.11 14.59 11.47
C ASP A 324 -3.62 16.02 11.18
N ALA A 325 -2.84 16.85 10.49
CA ALA A 325 -3.19 18.24 10.28
C ALA A 325 -4.26 18.39 9.18
N SER A 326 -5.34 19.13 9.49
CA SER A 326 -6.24 19.65 8.45
C SER A 326 -5.45 20.52 7.45
N PRO A 327 -5.84 20.61 6.17
CA PRO A 327 -5.56 21.83 5.42
C PRO A 327 -6.21 22.97 6.21
N LEU A 328 -5.42 23.90 6.76
CA LEU A 328 -5.97 25.16 7.26
C LEU A 328 -6.73 25.79 6.10
N THR A 329 -8.06 25.77 6.14
CA THR A 329 -8.89 26.60 5.26
C THR A 329 -8.40 28.02 5.49
N ARG A 330 -7.65 28.52 4.51
CA ARG A 330 -7.18 29.89 4.50
C ARG A 330 -8.45 30.72 4.41
N LYS A 331 -8.96 31.22 5.54
CA LYS A 331 -9.89 32.34 5.54
C LYS A 331 -9.22 33.41 4.70
N LEU A 332 -9.64 33.56 3.44
CA LEU A 332 -9.40 34.77 2.69
C LEU A 332 -10.04 35.85 3.54
N LYS A 333 -9.19 36.57 4.28
CA LYS A 333 -9.60 37.74 5.03
C LYS A 333 -10.03 38.73 3.96
N ASP A 334 -11.34 38.85 3.79
CA ASP A 334 -11.94 39.84 2.93
C ASP A 334 -11.39 41.19 3.37
N THR A 335 -10.51 41.78 2.55
CA THR A 335 -9.94 43.10 2.82
C THR A 335 -10.84 44.14 2.18
N THR A 336 -12.09 44.19 2.67
CA THR A 336 -12.99 45.30 2.44
C THR A 336 -13.03 46.18 3.69
N GLY A 337 -12.31 47.30 3.61
CA GLY A 337 -12.55 48.51 4.43
C GLY A 337 -11.81 48.59 5.77
N ASN A 338 -10.69 49.33 5.82
CA ASN A 338 -10.73 50.73 6.24
C ASN A 338 -9.34 51.39 6.19
N THR A 339 -9.35 52.59 5.63
CA THR A 339 -8.31 53.61 5.54
C THR A 339 -7.79 54.02 6.94
N ALA A 340 -6.46 54.02 7.14
CA ALA A 340 -5.78 54.94 8.07
C ALA A 340 -4.24 54.93 7.91
N THR A 341 -3.74 55.96 7.23
CA THR A 341 -2.57 56.81 7.54
C THR A 341 -1.20 56.22 7.93
N ASN A 342 -0.26 56.38 6.99
CA ASN A 342 1.17 56.80 7.10
C ASN A 342 1.90 56.71 8.45
N SER A 343 3.05 56.04 8.42
CA SER A 343 4.32 56.59 8.93
C SER A 343 5.51 55.84 8.31
N SER A 344 6.41 56.62 7.71
CA SER A 344 7.63 56.20 7.03
C SER A 344 8.74 55.71 7.96
N SER A 345 9.54 54.75 7.51
CA SER A 345 10.99 54.80 7.71
C SER A 345 11.73 54.02 6.60
N LYS A 346 12.76 54.68 6.07
CA LYS A 346 13.67 54.26 5.00
C LYS A 346 14.71 53.26 5.51
N GLY A 347 15.29 52.47 4.59
CA GLY A 347 16.54 51.73 4.79
C GLY A 347 16.77 50.68 3.68
N THR A 348 16.93 51.09 2.43
CA THR A 348 18.20 51.08 1.66
C THR A 348 18.54 49.74 1.00
N VAL A 349 18.61 49.84 -0.33
CA VAL A 349 18.93 48.88 -1.39
C VAL A 349 20.37 48.37 -1.29
N THR A 350 20.61 47.12 -1.68
CA THR A 350 21.66 46.78 -2.66
C THR A 350 21.20 45.57 -3.47
N GLN A 351 21.06 45.80 -4.78
CA GLN A 351 21.00 44.80 -5.84
C GLN A 351 22.43 44.31 -6.11
N ASP A 352 22.57 43.05 -6.52
CA ASP A 352 23.52 42.71 -7.58
C ASP A 352 22.90 41.59 -8.44
N GLU A 353 22.97 41.81 -9.75
CA GLU A 353 22.38 41.04 -10.83
C GLU A 353 23.38 40.04 -11.45
N ALA A 354 22.85 39.23 -12.37
CA ALA A 354 23.51 38.43 -13.42
C ALA A 354 23.89 36.99 -13.02
N GLN A 355 23.70 35.95 -13.84
CA GLN A 355 23.18 35.80 -15.20
C GLN A 355 22.97 34.29 -15.47
N GLU A 356 22.00 33.96 -16.33
CA GLU A 356 21.78 32.61 -16.87
C GLU A 356 22.98 32.05 -17.66
N HIS A 357 23.22 30.74 -17.56
CA HIS A 357 23.59 29.90 -18.71
C HIS A 357 23.25 28.43 -18.48
N GLY A 358 22.51 27.83 -19.42
CA GLY A 358 22.15 26.41 -19.45
C GLY A 358 23.27 25.49 -19.96
N GLY A 359 23.18 24.22 -19.58
CA GLY A 359 24.03 23.15 -20.10
C GLY A 359 23.66 21.79 -19.48
N VAL A 360 23.07 20.92 -20.29
CA VAL A 360 22.81 19.50 -20.00
C VAL A 360 24.09 18.69 -20.22
N SER A 361 24.47 17.82 -19.28
CA SER A 361 25.07 16.48 -19.47
C SER A 361 25.85 16.04 -18.22
N GLY A 362 25.72 14.78 -17.81
CA GLY A 362 26.71 14.15 -16.94
C GLY A 362 26.17 13.14 -15.94
N THR A 363 26.16 11.87 -16.34
CA THR A 363 26.16 10.69 -15.46
C THR A 363 27.37 10.70 -14.52
N THR A 364 27.16 10.53 -13.20
CA THR A 364 28.20 10.08 -12.26
C THR A 364 27.60 9.21 -11.15
N HIS A 365 28.16 8.01 -10.99
CA HIS A 365 28.07 7.20 -9.77
C HIS A 365 28.50 8.03 -8.55
N PRO A 366 27.92 7.84 -7.34
CA PRO A 366 28.46 8.48 -6.14
C PRO A 366 29.56 7.61 -5.51
N ASP A 367 30.75 8.21 -5.43
CA ASP A 367 31.83 7.84 -4.53
C ASP A 367 31.42 8.02 -3.05
N GLU A 368 32.10 7.25 -2.21
CA GLU A 368 32.01 7.24 -0.75
C GLU A 368 32.33 8.62 -0.13
N GLY A 369 31.52 9.02 0.87
CA GLY A 369 31.88 10.05 1.83
C GLY A 369 31.25 11.43 1.63
N ASN A 370 29.92 11.53 1.73
CA ASN A 370 29.28 12.78 2.15
C ASN A 370 27.95 12.49 2.87
N ASN A 371 27.84 12.93 4.13
CA ASN A 371 26.57 12.99 4.88
C ASN A 371 25.69 14.09 4.25
N GLY A 372 25.02 13.80 3.13
CA GLY A 372 24.20 14.76 2.40
C GLY A 372 22.91 14.14 1.85
N ASN A 373 21.77 14.60 2.40
CA ASN A 373 20.40 14.39 1.92
C ASN A 373 20.06 12.97 1.45
N TYR A 374 19.72 12.09 2.40
CA TYR A 374 18.92 10.93 2.07
C TYR A 374 17.65 11.42 1.36
N LEU A 375 17.41 10.88 0.17
CA LEU A 375 16.27 11.18 -0.68
C LEU A 375 14.99 10.85 0.10
N ASN A 376 14.40 11.89 0.72
CA ASN A 376 13.12 11.82 1.39
C ASN A 376 12.08 11.12 0.50
N ILE A 377 11.13 10.43 1.12
CA ILE A 377 9.86 10.10 0.47
C ILE A 377 9.29 11.38 -0.15
N ILE A 378 9.01 11.35 -1.45
CA ILE A 378 8.63 12.56 -2.16
C ILE A 378 7.14 12.52 -2.44
N ALA A 379 6.38 13.35 -1.74
CA ALA A 379 5.08 13.76 -2.23
C ALA A 379 5.30 14.71 -3.40
N LEU A 380 4.74 14.38 -4.57
CA LEU A 380 5.02 15.03 -5.83
C LEU A 380 3.79 15.75 -6.37
N ASP A 381 4.03 16.92 -6.96
CA ASP A 381 3.05 17.58 -7.82
C ASP A 381 2.95 16.88 -9.19
N ASN A 382 2.03 17.35 -10.01
CA ASN A 382 1.76 16.82 -11.34
C ASN A 382 2.93 17.00 -12.31
N THR A 383 3.90 17.85 -11.98
CA THR A 383 5.13 18.06 -12.76
C THR A 383 6.29 17.20 -12.28
N GLY A 384 6.09 16.41 -11.21
CA GLY A 384 7.13 15.60 -10.59
C GLY A 384 8.05 16.39 -9.68
N LYS A 385 7.61 17.56 -9.17
CA LYS A 385 8.35 18.34 -8.16
C LYS A 385 7.86 18.02 -6.75
N PRO A 386 8.74 18.03 -5.73
CA PRO A 386 8.33 17.89 -4.34
C PRO A 386 7.29 18.95 -3.95
N ILE A 387 6.26 18.53 -3.22
CA ILE A 387 5.27 19.43 -2.61
C ILE A 387 5.62 19.74 -1.16
N ASP A 388 5.16 20.90 -0.70
CA ASP A 388 5.21 21.31 0.70
C ASP A 388 3.80 21.39 1.31
N ALA A 389 3.74 21.72 2.61
CA ALA A 389 2.48 21.85 3.32
C ALA A 389 1.54 22.95 2.78
N ASN A 390 2.04 23.89 1.97
CA ASN A 390 1.29 25.00 1.39
C ASN A 390 0.90 24.77 -0.08
N THR A 391 1.38 23.69 -0.68
CA THR A 391 1.11 23.37 -2.07
C THR A 391 -0.39 23.09 -2.25
N PRO A 392 -1.08 23.76 -3.20
CA PRO A 392 -2.50 23.53 -3.44
C PRO A 392 -2.79 22.07 -3.78
N ILE A 393 -3.89 21.53 -3.25
CA ILE A 393 -4.32 20.13 -3.50
C ILE A 393 -4.41 19.83 -5.01
N ASP A 394 -4.94 20.76 -5.80
CA ASP A 394 -5.06 20.62 -7.26
C ASP A 394 -3.72 20.46 -7.98
N ALA A 395 -2.61 20.84 -7.34
CA ALA A 395 -1.27 20.66 -7.90
C ALA A 395 -0.79 19.21 -7.85
N TYR A 396 -1.39 18.34 -7.03
CA TYR A 396 -0.96 16.94 -6.86
C TYR A 396 -2.09 15.91 -6.84
N VAL A 397 -3.36 16.33 -6.77
CA VAL A 397 -4.55 15.49 -7.00
C VAL A 397 -5.08 15.76 -8.40
N THR A 398 -4.83 14.84 -9.34
CA THR A 398 -5.21 15.01 -10.77
C THR A 398 -6.42 14.24 -11.20
N ASP A 399 -6.67 13.07 -10.61
CA ASP A 399 -7.81 12.25 -10.95
C ASP A 399 -9.10 12.96 -10.55
N ASP A 400 -10.01 13.16 -11.51
CA ASP A 400 -11.23 13.93 -11.27
C ASP A 400 -12.16 13.25 -10.25
N SER A 401 -12.13 11.92 -10.14
CA SER A 401 -12.86 11.19 -9.13
C SER A 401 -12.23 11.39 -7.74
N GLU A 402 -10.89 11.38 -7.64
CA GLU A 402 -10.23 11.78 -6.39
C GLU A 402 -10.56 13.22 -6.00
N LYS A 403 -10.55 14.18 -6.94
CA LYS A 403 -10.91 15.57 -6.65
C LYS A 403 -12.34 15.70 -6.10
N ARG A 404 -13.30 14.96 -6.66
CA ARG A 404 -14.68 14.94 -6.14
C ARG A 404 -14.72 14.41 -4.70
N VAL A 405 -14.01 13.31 -4.42
CA VAL A 405 -13.91 12.77 -3.05
C VAL A 405 -13.22 13.75 -2.11
N VAL A 406 -12.14 14.40 -2.53
CA VAL A 406 -11.44 15.42 -1.73
C VAL A 406 -12.34 16.64 -1.48
N THR A 407 -13.09 17.09 -2.48
CA THR A 407 -14.03 18.20 -2.32
C THR A 407 -15.12 17.88 -1.30
N TRP A 408 -15.73 16.70 -1.41
CA TRP A 408 -16.70 16.22 -0.42
C TRP A 408 -16.07 16.15 0.97
N TYR A 409 -14.90 15.54 1.07
CA TYR A 409 -14.14 15.42 2.32
C TYR A 409 -13.90 16.77 2.98
N ASP A 410 -13.36 17.75 2.25
CA ASP A 410 -13.01 19.08 2.77
C ASP A 410 -14.26 19.85 3.20
N GLN A 411 -15.33 19.81 2.39
CA GLN A 411 -16.60 20.47 2.70
C GLN A 411 -17.25 19.89 3.95
N THR A 412 -17.33 18.57 4.05
CA THR A 412 -17.96 17.89 5.18
C THR A 412 -17.13 18.08 6.45
N ILE A 413 -15.79 18.04 6.36
CA ILE A 413 -14.91 18.32 7.51
C ILE A 413 -15.03 19.76 7.99
N GLU A 414 -15.08 20.73 7.07
CA GLU A 414 -15.32 22.13 7.41
C GLU A 414 -16.68 22.31 8.10
N ALA A 415 -17.74 21.69 7.58
CA ALA A 415 -19.08 21.74 8.15
C ALA A 415 -19.14 21.10 9.56
N MET A 416 -18.35 20.07 9.83
CA MET A 416 -18.22 19.43 11.15
C MET A 416 -17.28 20.17 12.11
N GLY A 417 -16.73 21.33 11.72
CA GLY A 417 -15.90 22.17 12.59
C GLY A 417 -14.40 21.90 12.52
N GLY A 418 -13.91 21.22 11.48
CA GLY A 418 -12.49 20.98 11.21
C GLY A 418 -12.05 19.52 11.35
N ASP A 419 -10.79 19.24 11.01
CA ASP A 419 -10.23 17.88 11.10
C ASP A 419 -9.98 17.52 12.58
N SER A 420 -10.68 16.50 13.06
CA SER A 420 -10.43 15.84 14.34
C SER A 420 -10.52 14.33 14.16
N HIS A 421 -10.00 13.57 15.13
CA HIS A 421 -10.12 12.11 15.10
C HIS A 421 -11.58 11.66 15.02
N GLU A 422 -12.48 12.31 15.76
CA GLU A 422 -13.92 12.03 15.79
C GLU A 422 -14.58 12.32 14.45
N ASN A 423 -14.31 13.50 13.87
CA ASN A 423 -14.87 13.91 12.59
C ASN A 423 -14.40 13.00 11.45
N MET A 424 -13.14 12.57 11.52
CA MET A 424 -12.58 11.60 10.58
C MET A 424 -13.16 10.20 10.73
N ALA A 425 -13.48 9.79 11.96
CA ALA A 425 -14.18 8.53 12.18
C ALA A 425 -15.63 8.64 11.67
N ASP A 426 -16.26 9.81 11.77
CA ASP A 426 -17.58 10.05 11.22
C ASP A 426 -17.60 9.97 9.69
N LEU A 427 -16.63 10.57 9.00
CA LEU A 427 -16.48 10.41 7.54
C LEU A 427 -16.30 8.96 7.10
N GLU A 428 -15.56 8.16 7.89
CA GLU A 428 -15.43 6.73 7.60
C GLU A 428 -16.80 6.04 7.71
N ARG A 429 -17.61 6.36 8.73
CA ARG A 429 -18.97 5.85 8.86
C ARG A 429 -19.84 6.23 7.66
N GLN A 430 -19.76 7.49 7.22
CA GLN A 430 -20.46 7.99 6.05
C GLN A 430 -20.06 7.21 4.79
N ALA A 431 -18.76 7.04 4.52
CA ALA A 431 -18.28 6.29 3.37
C ALA A 431 -18.72 4.81 3.39
N CYS A 432 -18.60 4.13 4.53
CA CYS A 432 -19.04 2.74 4.67
C CYS A 432 -20.58 2.61 4.52
N MET A 433 -21.36 3.53 5.08
CA MET A 433 -22.82 3.51 4.91
C MET A 433 -23.23 3.84 3.49
N PHE A 434 -22.56 4.77 2.82
CA PHE A 434 -22.83 5.11 1.43
C PHE A 434 -22.59 3.92 0.50
N GLU A 435 -21.50 3.16 0.69
CA GLU A 435 -21.32 1.89 0.00
C GLU A 435 -22.50 0.93 0.25
N HIS A 436 -22.91 0.83 1.51
CA HIS A 436 -23.99 -0.05 1.90
C HIS A 436 -25.31 0.30 1.22
N VAL A 437 -25.68 1.59 1.20
CA VAL A 437 -26.98 2.04 0.72
C VAL A 437 -27.03 2.31 -0.78
N CYS A 438 -25.92 2.72 -1.39
CA CYS A 438 -25.89 3.22 -2.77
C CYS A 438 -25.01 2.41 -3.71
N LEU A 439 -23.97 1.72 -3.22
CA LEU A 439 -23.01 1.00 -4.09
C LEU A 439 -23.20 -0.52 -4.03
N GLY A 440 -24.45 -0.94 -3.82
CA GLY A 440 -24.89 -2.33 -3.89
C GLY A 440 -24.60 -3.16 -2.64
N GLY A 441 -24.31 -2.53 -1.50
CA GLY A 441 -24.19 -3.21 -0.21
C GLY A 441 -22.75 -3.57 0.19
N THR A 442 -22.45 -3.39 1.48
CA THR A 442 -21.20 -3.85 2.11
C THR A 442 -21.19 -5.37 2.22
N GLN A 443 -20.24 -5.99 1.53
CA GLN A 443 -20.11 -7.44 1.50
C GLN A 443 -19.38 -7.97 2.74
N ASP A 444 -19.72 -9.18 3.15
CA ASP A 444 -18.96 -9.92 4.16
C ASP A 444 -17.88 -10.78 3.49
N TYR A 445 -16.87 -11.21 4.25
CA TYR A 445 -15.90 -12.18 3.76
C TYR A 445 -16.57 -13.52 3.43
N SER A 446 -16.07 -14.21 2.40
CA SER A 446 -16.51 -15.57 2.11
C SER A 446 -16.24 -16.52 3.27
N ALA A 447 -17.02 -17.58 3.41
CA ALA A 447 -16.83 -18.57 4.48
C ALA A 447 -15.43 -19.20 4.42
N GLU A 448 -14.91 -19.41 3.22
CA GLU A 448 -13.56 -19.94 2.98
C GLU A 448 -12.50 -18.96 3.49
N PHE A 449 -12.62 -17.67 3.17
CA PHE A 449 -11.66 -16.66 3.62
C PHE A 449 -11.63 -16.55 5.15
N LYS A 450 -12.81 -16.54 5.80
CA LYS A 450 -12.92 -16.58 7.26
C LYS A 450 -12.30 -17.83 7.85
N ALA A 451 -12.50 -18.98 7.22
CA ALA A 451 -11.96 -20.26 7.69
C ALA A 451 -10.43 -20.34 7.60
N ILE A 452 -9.83 -19.81 6.52
CA ILE A 452 -8.39 -19.77 6.29
C ILE A 452 -7.73 -18.80 7.27
N TRP A 453 -8.18 -17.54 7.26
CA TRP A 453 -7.50 -16.44 7.97
C TRP A 453 -7.98 -16.24 9.41
N LYS A 454 -9.02 -16.97 9.83
CA LYS A 454 -9.63 -16.86 11.17
C LYS A 454 -10.01 -15.42 11.50
N VAL A 455 -10.61 -14.73 10.53
CA VAL A 455 -11.11 -13.36 10.63
C VAL A 455 -12.63 -13.36 10.76
N LYS A 456 -13.18 -12.31 11.38
CA LYS A 456 -14.62 -12.21 11.64
C LYS A 456 -15.39 -11.63 10.45
N GLU A 457 -15.12 -10.38 10.11
CA GLU A 457 -15.84 -9.62 9.07
C GLU A 457 -15.01 -8.39 8.64
N PRO A 458 -15.33 -7.75 7.50
CA PRO A 458 -14.73 -6.49 7.09
C PRO A 458 -14.97 -5.32 8.05
N ARG A 459 -14.04 -4.37 8.13
CA ARG A 459 -14.18 -3.16 8.96
C ARG A 459 -15.45 -2.36 8.64
N CYS A 460 -15.75 -2.09 7.36
CA CYS A 460 -16.99 -1.40 7.00
C CYS A 460 -18.23 -2.22 7.36
N LYS A 461 -18.17 -3.57 7.35
CA LYS A 461 -19.28 -4.41 7.78
C LYS A 461 -19.57 -4.23 9.27
N THR A 462 -18.52 -4.21 10.12
CA THR A 462 -18.67 -3.89 11.55
C THR A 462 -19.29 -2.52 11.78
N ILE A 463 -18.86 -1.50 11.03
CA ILE A 463 -19.38 -0.13 11.15
C ILE A 463 -20.86 -0.06 10.74
N VAL A 464 -21.20 -0.63 9.58
CA VAL A 464 -22.58 -0.65 9.04
C VAL A 464 -23.52 -1.37 9.99
N ASP A 465 -23.11 -2.53 10.53
CA ASP A 465 -23.93 -3.29 11.47
C ASP A 465 -24.16 -2.51 12.77
N ALA A 466 -23.13 -1.81 13.26
CA ALA A 466 -23.23 -0.98 14.46
C ALA A 466 -24.18 0.21 14.27
N ILE A 467 -24.21 0.81 13.08
CA ILE A 467 -25.15 1.89 12.76
C ILE A 467 -26.56 1.33 12.61
N THR A 468 -26.71 0.23 11.88
CA THR A 468 -28.02 -0.42 11.63
C THR A 468 -28.68 -0.92 12.91
N ASN A 469 -27.90 -1.38 13.89
CA ASN A 469 -28.42 -1.83 15.18
C ASN A 469 -28.52 -0.72 16.25
N GLY A 470 -28.17 0.53 15.91
CA GLY A 470 -28.26 1.70 16.79
C GLY A 470 -27.17 1.82 17.86
N SER A 471 -26.12 0.99 17.84
CA SER A 471 -24.98 1.11 18.77
C SER A 471 -23.98 2.21 18.38
N GLN A 472 -24.01 2.65 17.12
CA GLN A 472 -23.33 3.84 16.62
C GLN A 472 -24.29 4.66 15.76
N SER A 473 -23.93 5.92 15.52
CA SER A 473 -24.62 6.81 14.60
C SER A 473 -23.62 7.59 13.77
N ILE A 474 -24.07 8.10 12.63
CA ILE A 474 -23.37 9.18 11.91
C ILE A 474 -23.77 10.49 12.58
N ILE A 475 -22.80 11.33 12.91
CA ILE A 475 -22.98 12.58 13.64
C ILE A 475 -23.41 13.70 12.70
N TYR A 476 -22.81 13.77 11.51
CA TYR A 476 -23.15 14.79 10.52
C TYR A 476 -24.50 14.45 9.87
N GLU A 477 -25.57 15.15 10.29
CA GLU A 477 -26.95 14.83 9.90
C GLU A 477 -27.17 14.85 8.37
N SER A 478 -26.56 15.81 7.67
CA SER A 478 -26.71 16.00 6.21
C SER A 478 -25.82 15.09 5.36
N TRP A 479 -25.15 14.10 5.96
CA TRP A 479 -24.17 13.26 5.25
C TRP A 479 -24.76 12.60 4.01
N ARG A 480 -26.01 12.15 4.09
CA ARG A 480 -26.62 11.38 3.02
C ARG A 480 -26.96 12.28 1.84
N GLU A 481 -27.63 13.40 2.10
CA GLU A 481 -27.97 14.38 1.08
C GLU A 481 -26.71 14.91 0.38
N ASP A 482 -25.66 15.20 1.14
CA ASP A 482 -24.40 15.71 0.60
C ASP A 482 -23.68 14.64 -0.24
N MET A 483 -23.62 13.39 0.22
CA MET A 483 -23.02 12.31 -0.57
C MET A 483 -23.82 11.98 -1.83
N GLU A 484 -25.16 11.95 -1.75
CA GLU A 484 -26.03 11.73 -2.91
C GLU A 484 -25.92 12.88 -3.92
N ALA A 485 -25.81 14.13 -3.46
CA ALA A 485 -25.58 15.29 -4.31
C ALA A 485 -24.20 15.23 -4.99
N GLN A 486 -23.17 14.77 -4.26
CA GLN A 486 -21.81 14.72 -4.76
C GLN A 486 -21.54 13.52 -5.67
N PHE A 487 -22.17 12.36 -5.44
CA PHE A 487 -21.80 11.09 -6.08
C PHE A 487 -22.96 10.35 -6.76
N GLY A 488 -24.21 10.68 -6.43
CA GLY A 488 -25.40 9.95 -6.86
C GLY A 488 -25.59 8.62 -6.11
N CYS A 489 -26.81 8.09 -6.11
CA CYS A 489 -27.16 6.80 -5.51
C CYS A 489 -27.91 5.96 -6.56
N PRO A 490 -27.19 5.16 -7.37
CA PRO A 490 -27.75 4.44 -8.52
C PRO A 490 -28.83 3.39 -8.19
#